data_AF-A0AAN6EZ95-F1
#
_entry.id   AF-A0AAN6EZ95-F1
#
_cell.length_a   1.000
_cell.length_b   1.000
_cell.length_c   1.000
_cell.angle_alpha   90.00
_cell.angle_beta   90.00
_cell.angle_gamma   90.00
#
_symmetry.space_group_name_H-M   'P 1'
#
loop_
_entity.id
_entity.type
_entity.pdbx_description
1 polymer ?
#
loop_
_entity_poly.entity_id
_entity_poly.type
_entity_poly.pdbx_seq_one_letter_code
_entity_poly.pdbx_strand_id
1 'polypeptide(L)'
;MGASKASSSAAAAAQFATLAPRIKNISEATIRKKWKPLPAGSQDKVRQILFNLKTKRAGASSSRRIATVGSMRQARAKRPGSNTQVREEEYEKAVEEVADRLLSRLPRMPFPPTGASSKADESPFDLFAALHRISALQAQLTVNRQSAHLLRMQIRREQQALRRDKAELAGLQDAVKRSQRLRRKRETGLHPLARTAKQGHDHDEIERLNSVTGIAVRGATSTGPDYDVGVSTSASGSALTIDEEDEPELGPLLKQLRSHLHSMRNNTASLNPVLAAMDEAKCALDRFAVTSFDRETLMRLSGIVS
;
A
#
# COMPACT_ATOMS: atom_id res chain seq x y z
N MET A 1 25.07 -33.94 15.45
CA MET A 1 24.16 -33.13 14.61
C MET A 1 22.94 -32.80 15.47
N GLY A 2 22.62 -31.61 15.92
CA GLY A 2 23.19 -30.27 15.79
C GLY A 2 22.59 -29.44 16.93
N ALA A 3 23.38 -28.50 17.44
CA ALA A 3 23.05 -27.69 18.59
C ALA A 3 22.01 -26.58 18.24
N SER A 4 21.09 -26.38 19.19
CA SER A 4 20.45 -25.12 19.60
C SER A 4 20.40 -23.95 18.62
N LYS A 5 19.18 -23.60 18.18
CA LYS A 5 18.87 -22.30 17.56
C LYS A 5 17.96 -21.49 18.48
N ALA A 6 18.54 -20.94 19.54
CA ALA A 6 17.92 -19.92 20.39
C ALA A 6 18.82 -18.68 20.35
N SER A 7 18.71 -17.86 19.31
CA SER A 7 19.50 -16.61 19.21
C SER A 7 18.79 -15.44 18.51
N SER A 8 17.51 -15.55 18.16
CA SER A 8 16.83 -14.47 17.42
C SER A 8 16.24 -13.35 18.28
N SER A 9 15.95 -13.57 19.58
CA SER A 9 15.38 -12.51 20.43
C SER A 9 16.44 -11.56 21.02
N ALA A 10 17.65 -12.06 21.29
CA ALA A 10 18.76 -11.24 21.81
C ALA A 10 19.28 -10.23 20.78
N ALA A 11 19.28 -10.59 19.49
CA ALA A 11 19.71 -9.72 18.41
C ALA A 11 18.74 -8.54 18.15
N ALA A 12 17.43 -8.71 18.43
CA ALA A 12 16.44 -7.65 18.27
C ALA A 12 16.51 -6.60 19.40
N ALA A 13 16.90 -6.99 20.61
CA ALA A 13 17.07 -6.06 21.74
C ALA A 13 18.27 -5.12 21.56
N ALA A 14 19.30 -5.54 20.81
CA ALA A 14 20.48 -4.72 20.48
C ALA A 14 20.21 -3.63 19.43
N GLN A 15 19.03 -3.59 18.80
CA GLN A 15 18.70 -2.63 17.75
C GLN A 15 18.09 -1.31 18.27
N PHE A 16 17.75 -1.24 19.56
CA PHE A 16 17.24 -0.02 20.16
C PHE A 16 18.37 0.70 20.87
N ALA A 17 18.70 1.91 20.41
CA ALA A 17 19.67 2.78 21.08
C ALA A 17 19.18 3.08 22.51
N THR A 18 19.82 2.49 23.50
CA THR A 18 19.57 2.81 24.91
C THR A 18 20.31 4.10 25.25
N LEU A 19 19.57 5.18 25.46
CA LEU A 19 20.15 6.46 25.87
C LEU A 19 20.55 6.37 27.35
N ALA A 20 21.82 6.08 27.63
CA ALA A 20 22.37 6.23 28.97
C ALA A 20 22.57 7.73 29.29
N PRO A 21 22.19 8.20 30.49
CA PRO A 21 22.40 9.60 30.86
C PRO A 21 23.90 9.89 30.93
N ARG A 22 24.41 10.68 29.97
CA ARG A 22 25.80 11.14 29.96
C ARG A 22 25.94 12.37 30.85
N ILE A 23 26.30 12.16 32.10
CA ILE A 23 26.56 13.24 33.06
C ILE A 23 27.98 13.77 32.81
N LYS A 24 28.10 15.08 32.53
CA LYS A 24 29.40 15.77 32.47
C LYS A 24 29.58 16.56 33.76
N ASN A 25 30.62 16.25 34.54
CA ASN A 25 30.98 17.02 35.73
C ASN A 25 31.73 18.29 35.32
N ILE A 26 31.25 19.45 35.76
CA ILE A 26 31.82 20.77 35.41
C ILE A 26 32.14 21.49 36.72
N SER A 27 33.33 22.06 36.83
CA SER A 27 33.72 22.79 38.04
C SER A 27 32.93 24.09 38.19
N GLU A 28 32.62 24.46 39.43
CA GLU A 28 31.90 25.70 39.74
C GLU A 28 32.64 26.96 39.22
N ALA A 29 33.97 26.94 39.27
CA ALA A 29 34.80 28.00 38.69
C ALA A 29 34.58 28.15 37.19
N THR A 30 34.37 27.05 36.46
CA THR A 30 34.09 27.08 35.01
C THR A 30 32.72 27.68 34.73
N ILE A 31 31.71 27.33 35.56
CA ILE A 31 30.36 27.91 35.45
C ILE A 31 30.45 29.43 35.67
N ARG A 32 31.03 29.88 36.79
CA ARG A 32 31.11 31.32 37.11
C ARG A 32 31.93 32.13 36.09
N LYS A 33 32.96 31.55 35.47
CA LYS A 33 33.86 32.24 34.52
C LYS A 33 33.36 32.22 33.08
N LYS A 34 32.77 31.11 32.62
CA LYS A 34 32.43 30.88 31.20
C LYS A 34 30.94 30.95 30.91
N TRP A 35 30.08 30.73 31.90
CA TRP A 35 28.63 30.77 31.70
C TRP A 35 28.14 32.18 32.00
N LYS A 36 27.70 32.87 30.96
CA LYS A 36 27.15 34.22 31.06
C LYS A 36 25.62 34.12 31.18
N PRO A 37 24.96 35.11 31.82
CA PRO A 37 23.52 35.19 31.75
C PRO A 37 23.07 35.38 30.30
N LEU A 38 21.88 34.90 30.00
CA LEU A 38 21.27 34.97 28.67
C LEU A 38 21.16 36.44 28.20
N PRO A 39 21.39 36.77 26.92
CA PRO A 39 21.20 38.14 26.40
C PRO A 39 19.77 38.64 26.61
N ALA A 40 19.59 39.95 26.84
CA ALA A 40 18.30 40.58 27.18
C ALA A 40 17.16 40.19 26.22
N GLY A 41 17.36 40.26 24.90
CA GLY A 41 16.32 39.89 23.93
C GLY A 41 15.93 38.41 23.94
N SER A 42 16.80 37.51 24.41
CA SER A 42 16.44 36.11 24.62
C SER A 42 15.74 35.90 25.96
N GLN A 43 16.07 36.70 26.99
CA GLN A 43 15.31 36.73 28.24
C GLN A 43 13.87 37.19 27.99
N ASP A 44 13.65 38.20 27.14
CA ASP A 44 12.31 38.70 26.81
C ASP A 44 11.44 37.64 26.13
N LYS A 45 12.02 36.83 25.24
CA LYS A 45 11.32 35.68 24.62
C LYS A 45 10.91 34.64 25.65
N VAL A 46 11.81 34.30 26.59
CA VAL A 46 11.51 33.36 27.68
C VAL A 46 10.42 33.93 28.60
N ARG A 47 10.49 35.23 28.93
CA ARG A 47 9.44 35.93 29.66
C ARG A 47 8.11 35.80 28.92
N GLN A 48 8.07 36.06 27.61
CA GLN A 48 6.87 35.96 26.80
C GLN A 48 6.29 34.53 26.78
N ILE A 49 7.13 33.49 26.72
CA ILE A 49 6.67 32.09 26.80
C ILE A 49 6.05 31.79 28.16
N LEU A 50 6.71 32.19 29.25
CA LEU A 50 6.21 31.98 30.61
C LEU A 50 4.92 32.78 30.88
N PHE A 51 4.83 34.02 30.38
CA PHE A 51 3.59 34.81 30.41
C PHE A 51 2.50 34.18 29.54
N ASN A 52 2.82 33.62 28.38
CA ASN A 52 1.88 32.87 27.56
C ASN A 52 1.38 31.61 28.26
N LEU A 53 2.21 30.93 29.06
CA LEU A 53 1.78 29.80 29.88
C LEU A 53 0.82 30.24 30.98
N LYS A 54 1.10 31.36 31.65
CA LYS A 54 0.21 31.94 32.66
C LYS A 54 -1.13 32.38 32.07
N THR A 55 -1.11 33.12 30.96
CA THR A 55 -2.32 33.65 30.29
C THR A 55 -3.17 32.59 29.58
N LYS A 56 -2.55 31.60 28.92
CA LYS A 56 -3.29 30.51 28.27
C LYS A 56 -3.94 29.56 29.27
N ARG A 57 -3.43 29.51 30.50
CA ARG A 57 -3.96 28.64 31.56
C ARG A 57 -4.96 29.36 32.46
N ALA A 58 -4.79 30.66 32.72
CA ALA A 58 -5.68 31.51 33.52
C ALA A 58 -7.04 31.89 32.88
N GLY A 59 -7.53 31.14 31.88
CA GLY A 59 -8.97 31.19 31.52
C GLY A 59 -9.40 31.83 30.19
N ALA A 60 -8.52 32.09 29.22
CA ALA A 60 -8.93 32.79 27.98
C ALA A 60 -8.92 31.98 26.66
N SER A 61 -8.59 30.68 26.65
CA SER A 61 -8.82 29.85 25.45
C SER A 61 -8.80 28.34 25.77
N SER A 62 -9.96 27.80 26.16
CA SER A 62 -10.15 26.36 26.40
C SER A 62 -9.98 25.49 25.13
N SER A 63 -9.68 26.09 23.97
CA SER A 63 -9.69 25.42 22.66
C SER A 63 -8.34 24.79 22.25
N ARG A 64 -7.21 25.12 22.91
CA ARG A 64 -5.89 24.51 22.61
C ARG A 64 -5.24 23.81 23.80
N ARG A 65 -5.99 22.95 24.51
CA ARG A 65 -5.34 22.01 25.42
C ARG A 65 -4.58 20.97 24.60
N ILE A 66 -3.27 20.89 24.81
CA ILE A 66 -2.55 19.64 24.55
C ILE A 66 -3.18 18.62 25.51
N ALA A 67 -3.92 17.67 24.98
CA ALA A 67 -4.60 16.65 25.78
C ALA A 67 -3.55 15.92 26.63
N THR A 68 -3.75 15.90 27.95
CA THR A 68 -3.00 14.99 28.81
C THR A 68 -3.32 13.56 28.37
N VAL A 69 -2.29 12.73 28.25
CA VAL A 69 -2.32 11.39 27.60
C VAL A 69 -3.26 10.37 28.31
N GLY A 70 -4.03 10.78 29.32
CA GLY A 70 -5.04 9.95 29.99
C GLY A 70 -6.50 10.38 29.82
N SER A 71 -6.80 11.55 29.24
CA SER A 71 -8.14 12.16 29.36
C SER A 71 -9.17 11.75 28.28
N MET A 72 -8.85 10.84 27.36
CA MET A 72 -9.74 10.51 26.24
C MET A 72 -10.79 9.44 26.57
N ARG A 73 -10.78 8.85 27.77
CA ARG A 73 -11.67 7.72 28.13
C ARG A 73 -12.83 8.06 29.06
N GLN A 74 -12.98 9.31 29.52
CA GLN A 74 -14.04 9.67 30.48
C GLN A 74 -14.73 10.99 30.13
N ALA A 75 -15.45 10.97 29.00
CA ALA A 75 -16.45 11.99 28.68
C ALA A 75 -17.85 11.55 29.20
N ARG A 76 -17.95 11.21 30.48
CA ARG A 76 -19.25 10.96 31.13
C ARG A 76 -19.32 11.76 32.43
N ALA A 77 -20.14 12.82 32.39
CA ALA A 77 -20.66 13.59 33.52
C ALA A 77 -19.69 13.85 34.68
N LYS A 78 -18.81 14.85 34.55
CA LYS A 78 -18.09 15.40 35.72
C LYS A 78 -19.02 16.39 36.44
N ARG A 79 -19.38 16.05 37.68
CA ARG A 79 -20.05 16.96 38.64
C ARG A 79 -19.13 18.15 38.95
N PRO A 80 -19.66 19.38 39.13
CA PRO A 80 -18.87 20.51 39.59
C PRO A 80 -18.37 20.22 41.02
N GLY A 81 -17.06 20.34 41.25
CA GLY A 81 -16.45 20.13 42.59
C GLY A 81 -15.75 18.79 42.82
N SER A 82 -15.38 18.04 41.77
CA SER A 82 -14.59 16.81 41.97
C SER A 82 -13.15 17.16 42.42
N ASN A 83 -12.56 16.38 43.34
CA ASN A 83 -11.14 16.50 43.79
C ASN A 83 -10.12 16.65 42.65
N THR A 84 -10.48 16.27 41.42
CA THR A 84 -9.65 16.49 40.24
C THR A 84 -9.51 17.96 39.86
N GLN A 85 -10.52 18.80 40.07
CA GLN A 85 -10.47 20.24 39.84
C GLN A 85 -9.59 20.93 40.90
N VAL A 86 -9.74 20.58 42.18
CA VAL A 86 -8.86 21.08 43.25
C VAL A 86 -7.40 20.68 42.99
N ARG A 87 -7.16 19.44 42.56
CA ARG A 87 -5.81 18.97 42.18
C ARG A 87 -5.27 19.64 40.92
N GLU A 88 -6.15 20.01 39.97
CA GLU A 88 -5.79 20.79 38.78
C GLU A 88 -5.43 22.22 39.18
N GLU A 89 -6.22 22.88 40.03
CA GLU A 89 -5.95 24.24 40.55
C GLU A 89 -4.66 24.30 41.39
N GLU A 90 -4.41 23.29 42.25
CA GLU A 90 -3.15 23.16 42.99
C GLU A 90 -1.94 23.00 42.04
N TYR A 91 -2.10 22.20 40.99
CA TYR A 91 -1.08 22.03 39.96
C TYR A 91 -0.86 23.33 39.17
N GLU A 92 -1.92 24.07 38.86
CA GLU A 92 -1.84 25.38 38.20
C GLU A 92 -1.09 26.38 39.06
N LYS A 93 -1.45 26.49 40.33
CA LYS A 93 -0.77 27.35 41.31
C LYS A 93 0.71 26.98 41.48
N ALA A 94 1.02 25.69 41.55
CA ALA A 94 2.41 25.22 41.63
C ALA A 94 3.22 25.59 40.37
N VAL A 95 2.61 25.50 39.18
CA VAL A 95 3.25 25.87 37.92
C VAL A 95 3.46 27.38 37.82
N GLU A 96 2.50 28.17 38.28
CA GLU A 96 2.63 29.64 38.35
C GLU A 96 3.75 30.07 39.30
N GLU A 97 3.82 29.47 40.48
CA GLU A 97 4.90 29.72 41.43
C GLU A 97 6.28 29.37 40.85
N VAL A 98 6.38 28.24 40.15
CA VAL A 98 7.61 27.87 39.44
C VAL A 98 7.93 28.89 38.34
N ALA A 99 6.94 29.34 37.57
CA ALA A 99 7.14 30.34 36.53
C ALA A 99 7.65 31.68 37.10
N ASP A 100 7.09 32.16 38.22
CA ASP A 100 7.52 33.40 38.87
C ASP A 100 8.92 33.28 39.49
N ARG A 101 9.26 32.11 40.06
CA ARG A 101 10.62 31.79 40.53
C ARG A 101 11.62 31.73 39.37
N LEU A 102 11.22 31.24 38.21
CA LEU A 102 12.06 31.21 37.02
C LEU A 102 12.24 32.61 36.43
N LEU A 103 11.20 33.44 36.38
CA LEU A 103 11.25 34.82 35.90
C LEU A 103 12.20 35.68 36.76
N SER A 104 12.13 35.54 38.08
CA SER A 104 13.00 36.27 39.02
C SER A 104 14.46 35.83 38.96
N ARG A 105 14.73 34.55 38.67
CA ARG A 105 16.10 34.00 38.57
C ARG A 105 16.71 34.08 37.18
N LEU A 106 15.91 34.24 36.13
CA LEU A 106 16.34 34.34 34.73
C LEU A 106 17.50 35.33 34.50
N PRO A 107 17.52 36.56 35.07
CA PRO A 107 18.63 37.49 34.83
C PRO A 107 19.95 37.05 35.48
N ARG A 108 19.89 36.17 36.49
CA ARG A 108 21.07 35.73 37.26
C ARG A 108 21.48 34.28 36.97
N MET A 109 20.69 33.56 36.17
CA MET A 109 20.96 32.16 35.84
C MET A 109 22.12 32.08 34.83
N PRO A 110 23.24 31.41 35.18
CA PRO A 110 24.33 31.21 34.24
C PRO A 110 23.90 30.17 33.20
N PHE A 111 24.01 30.50 31.92
CA PHE A 111 23.75 29.57 30.82
C PHE A 111 25.07 29.12 30.20
N PRO A 112 25.20 27.83 29.84
CA PRO A 112 26.37 27.35 29.12
C PRO A 112 26.59 28.18 27.85
N PRO A 113 27.84 28.55 27.53
CA PRO A 113 28.12 29.37 26.36
C PRO A 113 27.70 28.63 25.09
N THR A 114 26.88 29.27 24.27
CA THR A 114 26.45 28.78 22.94
C THR A 114 27.55 28.96 21.88
N GLY A 115 28.81 29.13 22.31
CA GLY A 115 29.92 29.60 21.49
C GLY A 115 30.87 28.48 21.04
N ALA A 116 30.87 28.23 19.73
CA ALA A 116 31.97 27.71 18.90
C ALA A 116 32.51 26.28 19.14
N SER A 117 32.30 25.63 20.29
CA SER A 117 32.74 24.23 20.48
C SER A 117 31.66 23.18 20.21
N SER A 118 30.46 23.57 19.71
CA SER A 118 29.37 22.64 19.37
C SER A 118 29.43 22.06 17.95
N LYS A 119 30.53 22.26 17.22
CA LYS A 119 30.69 21.63 15.88
C LYS A 119 30.77 20.10 15.94
N ALA A 120 30.89 19.50 17.11
CA ALA A 120 30.74 18.06 17.31
C ALA A 120 29.58 17.84 18.30
N ASP A 121 28.50 17.24 17.79
CA ASP A 121 27.34 16.73 18.51
C ASP A 121 26.15 17.68 18.79
N GLU A 122 25.93 18.69 17.95
CA GLU A 122 24.56 19.16 17.67
C GLU A 122 24.02 18.42 16.43
N SER A 123 23.64 17.15 16.57
CA SER A 123 22.44 16.73 15.86
C SER A 123 21.31 17.31 16.68
N PRO A 124 20.69 18.45 16.29
CA PRO A 124 19.55 18.94 17.03
C PRO A 124 18.54 17.79 17.09
N PHE A 125 18.08 17.45 18.29
CA PHE A 125 16.84 16.71 18.43
C PHE A 125 15.73 17.62 17.90
N ASP A 126 15.60 17.66 16.57
CA ASP A 126 14.55 18.39 15.91
C ASP A 126 13.26 17.60 16.11
N LEU A 127 12.51 18.03 17.12
CA LEU A 127 11.23 17.45 17.46
C LEU A 127 10.29 17.45 16.24
N PHE A 128 10.34 18.47 15.39
CA PHE A 128 9.47 18.53 14.22
C PHE A 128 9.87 17.48 13.18
N ALA A 129 11.15 17.34 12.87
CA ALA A 129 11.63 16.27 11.99
C ALA A 129 11.29 14.87 12.54
N ALA A 130 11.42 14.66 13.85
CA ALA A 130 11.05 13.40 14.49
C ALA A 130 9.53 13.12 14.40
N LEU A 131 8.68 14.13 14.64
CA LEU A 131 7.23 14.02 14.51
C LEU A 131 6.78 13.78 13.07
N HIS A 132 7.40 14.46 12.09
CA HIS A 132 7.16 14.20 10.67
C HIS A 132 7.52 12.76 10.29
N ARG A 133 8.67 12.27 10.77
CA ARG A 133 9.07 10.87 10.57
C ARG A 133 8.08 9.89 11.20
N ILE A 134 7.61 10.15 12.41
CA ILE A 134 6.59 9.32 13.07
C ILE A 134 5.29 9.31 12.25
N SER A 135 4.82 10.47 11.80
CA SER A 135 3.61 10.57 10.96
C SER A 135 3.76 9.79 9.65
N ALA A 136 4.90 9.93 8.96
CA ALA A 136 5.20 9.19 7.74
C ALA A 136 5.23 7.66 7.97
N LEU A 137 5.87 7.21 9.05
CA LEU A 137 5.91 5.80 9.42
C LEU A 137 4.53 5.26 9.80
N GLN A 138 3.71 6.04 10.49
CA GLN A 138 2.33 5.66 10.82
C GLN A 138 1.45 5.55 9.57
N ALA A 139 1.59 6.47 8.61
CA ALA A 139 0.91 6.40 7.33
C ALA A 139 1.33 5.13 6.55
N GLN A 140 2.64 4.87 6.47
CA GLN A 140 3.17 3.67 5.81
C GLN A 140 2.68 2.38 6.48
N LEU A 141 2.70 2.33 7.82
CA LEU A 141 2.18 1.18 8.58
C LEU A 141 0.70 0.95 8.29
N THR A 142 -0.10 2.02 8.21
CA THR A 142 -1.53 1.94 7.95
C THR A 142 -1.81 1.38 6.56
N VAL A 143 -1.11 1.88 5.53
CA VAL A 143 -1.21 1.37 4.15
C VAL A 143 -0.80 -0.10 4.10
N ASN A 144 0.33 -0.47 4.70
CA ASN A 144 0.80 -1.86 4.73
C ASN A 144 -0.16 -2.80 5.47
N ARG A 145 -0.80 -2.31 6.52
CA ARG A 145 -1.80 -3.08 7.28
C ARG A 145 -3.07 -3.31 6.44
N GLN A 146 -3.50 -2.30 5.70
CA GLN A 146 -4.65 -2.40 4.79
C GLN A 146 -4.34 -3.34 3.62
N SER A 147 -3.18 -3.20 2.97
CA SER A 147 -2.79 -4.07 1.86
C SER A 147 -2.66 -5.54 2.31
N ALA A 148 -2.07 -5.80 3.47
CA ALA A 148 -1.99 -7.15 4.04
C ALA A 148 -3.40 -7.73 4.33
N HIS A 149 -4.36 -6.91 4.74
CA HIS A 149 -5.74 -7.36 4.94
C HIS A 149 -6.41 -7.73 3.61
N LEU A 150 -6.26 -6.91 2.57
CA LEU A 150 -6.79 -7.20 1.23
C LEU A 150 -6.19 -8.49 0.65
N LEU A 151 -4.87 -8.67 0.75
CA LEU A 151 -4.20 -9.89 0.29
C LEU A 151 -4.70 -11.13 1.03
N ARG A 152 -4.92 -11.05 2.35
CA ARG A 152 -5.49 -12.17 3.12
C ARG A 152 -6.91 -12.51 2.66
N MET A 153 -7.72 -11.51 2.33
CA MET A 153 -9.07 -11.73 1.79
C MET A 153 -9.02 -12.39 0.41
N GLN A 154 -8.11 -11.94 -0.44
CA GLN A 154 -7.91 -12.53 -1.77
C GLN A 154 -7.42 -13.99 -1.67
N ILE A 155 -6.44 -14.28 -0.81
CA ILE A 155 -5.97 -15.64 -0.56
C ILE A 155 -7.12 -16.54 -0.11
N ARG A 156 -7.99 -16.07 0.78
CA ARG A 156 -9.15 -16.86 1.23
C ARG A 156 -10.12 -17.14 0.08
N ARG A 157 -10.37 -16.16 -0.79
CA ARG A 157 -11.22 -16.32 -1.97
C ARG A 157 -10.64 -17.37 -2.92
N GLU A 158 -9.35 -17.29 -3.22
CA GLU A 158 -8.65 -18.25 -4.09
C GLU A 158 -8.59 -19.64 -3.48
N GLN A 159 -8.34 -19.77 -2.17
CA GLN A 159 -8.38 -21.05 -1.47
C GLN A 159 -9.78 -21.70 -1.54
N GLN A 160 -10.85 -20.91 -1.48
CA GLN A 160 -12.21 -21.42 -1.65
C GLN A 160 -12.49 -21.86 -3.09
N ALA A 161 -12.04 -21.11 -4.09
CA ALA A 161 -12.15 -21.51 -5.50
C ALA A 161 -11.40 -22.82 -5.76
N LEU A 162 -10.14 -22.89 -5.33
CA LEU A 162 -9.30 -24.07 -5.46
C LEU A 162 -9.89 -25.30 -4.75
N ARG A 163 -10.61 -25.12 -3.63
CA ARG A 163 -11.35 -26.20 -2.98
C ARG A 163 -12.51 -26.75 -3.83
N ARG A 164 -13.24 -25.88 -4.53
CA ARG A 164 -14.31 -26.30 -5.45
C ARG A 164 -13.72 -27.06 -6.63
N ASP A 165 -12.69 -26.51 -7.25
CA ASP A 165 -12.00 -27.15 -8.39
C ASP A 165 -11.45 -28.53 -8.00
N LYS A 166 -10.82 -28.65 -6.82
CA LYS A 166 -10.34 -29.94 -6.32
C LYS A 166 -11.48 -30.94 -6.08
N ALA A 167 -12.64 -30.49 -5.60
CA ALA A 167 -13.81 -31.35 -5.42
C ALA A 167 -14.38 -31.81 -6.77
N GLU A 168 -14.46 -30.91 -7.76
CA GLU A 168 -14.87 -31.23 -9.12
C GLU A 168 -13.92 -32.25 -9.77
N LEU A 169 -12.62 -32.01 -9.69
CA LEU A 169 -11.60 -32.95 -10.19
C LEU A 169 -11.71 -34.32 -9.51
N ALA A 170 -11.91 -34.37 -8.20
CA ALA A 170 -12.13 -35.63 -7.49
C ALA A 170 -13.38 -36.36 -8.00
N GLY A 171 -14.49 -35.63 -8.21
CA GLY A 171 -15.71 -36.17 -8.79
C GLY A 171 -15.51 -36.74 -10.19
N LEU A 172 -14.78 -36.03 -11.05
CA LEU A 172 -14.44 -36.49 -12.39
C LEU A 172 -13.51 -37.72 -12.36
N GLN A 173 -12.50 -37.74 -11.49
CA GLN A 173 -11.63 -38.90 -11.31
C GLN A 173 -12.43 -40.14 -10.90
N ASP A 174 -13.38 -39.99 -9.97
CA ASP A 174 -14.23 -41.09 -9.54
C ASP A 174 -15.23 -41.51 -10.62
N ALA A 175 -15.74 -40.57 -11.42
CA ALA A 175 -16.59 -40.88 -12.58
C ALA A 175 -15.81 -41.68 -13.64
N VAL A 176 -14.59 -41.27 -13.97
CA VAL A 176 -13.70 -41.98 -14.90
C VAL A 176 -13.37 -43.38 -14.37
N LYS A 177 -12.99 -43.52 -13.09
CA LYS A 177 -12.74 -44.84 -12.47
C LYS A 177 -13.98 -45.73 -12.49
N ARG A 178 -15.16 -45.19 -12.21
CA ARG A 178 -16.44 -45.93 -12.27
C ARG A 178 -16.76 -46.36 -13.70
N SER A 179 -16.60 -45.47 -14.68
CA SER A 179 -16.79 -45.77 -16.10
C SER A 179 -15.83 -46.88 -16.57
N GLN A 180 -14.55 -46.79 -16.21
CA GLN A 180 -13.55 -47.80 -16.55
C GLN A 180 -13.87 -49.17 -15.91
N ARG A 181 -14.32 -49.20 -14.65
CA ARG A 181 -14.77 -50.43 -13.98
C ARG A 181 -15.99 -51.03 -14.68
N LEU A 182 -16.96 -50.21 -15.07
CA LEU A 182 -18.14 -50.66 -15.81
C LEU A 182 -17.76 -51.20 -17.19
N ARG A 183 -16.84 -50.52 -17.89
CA ARG A 183 -16.29 -50.94 -19.18
C ARG A 183 -15.63 -52.31 -19.07
N ARG A 184 -14.76 -52.52 -18.06
CA ARG A 184 -14.13 -53.82 -17.80
C ARG A 184 -15.15 -54.94 -17.58
N LYS A 185 -16.20 -54.68 -16.78
CA LYS A 185 -17.29 -55.66 -16.56
C LYS A 185 -18.07 -55.99 -17.83
N ARG A 186 -18.32 -54.99 -18.69
CA ARG A 186 -18.96 -55.22 -19.99
C ARG A 186 -18.03 -56.03 -20.89
N GLU A 187 -16.74 -55.71 -20.90
CA GLU A 187 -15.73 -56.40 -21.72
C GLU A 187 -15.46 -57.84 -21.29
N THR A 188 -15.67 -58.22 -20.02
CA THR A 188 -15.54 -59.61 -19.58
C THR A 188 -16.64 -60.53 -20.13
N GLY A 189 -17.77 -59.96 -20.58
CA GLY A 189 -18.87 -60.71 -21.20
C GLY A 189 -18.85 -60.74 -22.73
N LEU A 190 -17.84 -60.13 -23.38
CA LEU A 190 -17.75 -60.05 -24.84
C LEU A 190 -16.82 -61.13 -25.41
N HIS A 191 -17.21 -61.69 -26.55
CA HIS A 191 -16.41 -62.64 -27.31
C HIS A 191 -15.17 -61.94 -27.93
N PRO A 192 -14.01 -62.62 -28.08
CA PRO A 192 -12.74 -62.01 -28.53
C PRO A 192 -12.82 -61.19 -29.83
N LEU A 193 -13.58 -61.61 -30.85
CA LEU A 193 -13.74 -60.87 -32.11
C LEU A 193 -14.59 -59.60 -31.96
N ALA A 194 -15.58 -59.62 -31.06
CA ALA A 194 -16.38 -58.43 -30.74
C ALA A 194 -15.57 -57.42 -29.90
N ARG A 195 -14.59 -57.90 -29.12
CA ARG A 195 -13.66 -57.06 -28.37
C ARG A 195 -12.73 -56.28 -29.30
N THR A 196 -12.17 -56.90 -30.33
CA THR A 196 -11.26 -56.23 -31.29
C THR A 196 -11.99 -55.22 -32.19
N ALA A 197 -13.18 -55.57 -32.68
CA ALA A 197 -13.99 -54.66 -33.51
C ALA A 197 -14.41 -53.39 -32.74
N LYS A 198 -14.78 -53.55 -31.47
CA LYS A 198 -15.15 -52.41 -30.61
C LYS A 198 -13.98 -51.49 -30.28
N GLN A 199 -12.80 -52.07 -30.06
CA GLN A 199 -11.60 -51.30 -29.71
C GLN A 199 -11.14 -50.37 -30.84
N GLY A 200 -11.28 -50.79 -32.10
CA GLY A 200 -11.03 -49.94 -33.27
C GLY A 200 -12.06 -48.80 -33.38
N HIS A 201 -13.34 -49.11 -33.20
CA HIS A 201 -14.41 -48.10 -33.28
C HIS A 201 -14.30 -47.01 -32.21
N ASP A 202 -13.99 -47.39 -30.97
CA ASP A 202 -13.81 -46.44 -29.87
C ASP A 202 -12.62 -45.47 -30.16
N HIS A 203 -11.55 -45.94 -30.82
CA HIS A 203 -10.38 -45.12 -31.14
C HIS A 203 -10.72 -44.03 -32.17
N ASP A 204 -11.39 -44.42 -33.26
CA ASP A 204 -11.79 -43.49 -34.32
C ASP A 204 -12.80 -42.44 -33.83
N GLU A 205 -13.70 -42.84 -32.93
CA GLU A 205 -14.66 -41.92 -32.31
C GLU A 205 -13.98 -40.91 -31.39
N ILE A 206 -12.99 -41.34 -30.60
CA ILE A 206 -12.20 -40.46 -29.73
C ILE A 206 -11.38 -39.46 -30.55
N GLU A 207 -10.75 -39.90 -31.64
CA GLU A 207 -9.98 -38.99 -32.53
C GLU A 207 -10.87 -37.96 -33.22
N ARG A 208 -12.07 -38.34 -33.65
CA ARG A 208 -13.07 -37.39 -34.18
C ARG A 208 -13.50 -36.37 -33.13
N LEU A 209 -13.79 -36.80 -31.92
CA LEU A 209 -14.18 -35.90 -30.83
C LEU A 209 -13.04 -34.96 -30.41
N ASN A 210 -11.80 -35.45 -30.36
CA ASN A 210 -10.62 -34.62 -30.08
C ASN A 210 -10.38 -33.57 -31.17
N SER A 211 -10.63 -33.92 -32.43
CA SER A 211 -10.55 -32.99 -33.57
C SER A 211 -11.61 -31.89 -33.49
N VAL A 212 -12.85 -32.25 -33.13
CA VAL A 212 -13.96 -31.29 -32.96
C VAL A 212 -13.76 -30.38 -31.74
N THR A 213 -13.17 -30.89 -30.66
CA THR A 213 -12.93 -30.13 -29.41
C THR A 213 -11.59 -29.37 -29.42
N GLY A 214 -10.81 -29.45 -30.49
CA GLY A 214 -9.56 -28.70 -30.66
C GLY A 214 -8.40 -29.18 -29.78
N ILE A 215 -8.47 -30.38 -29.21
CA ILE A 215 -7.41 -30.97 -28.39
C ILE A 215 -6.40 -31.62 -29.34
N ALA A 216 -5.55 -30.81 -29.96
CA ALA A 216 -4.47 -31.31 -30.81
C ALA A 216 -3.42 -32.03 -29.95
N VAL A 217 -3.22 -33.33 -30.21
CA VAL A 217 -2.13 -34.12 -29.62
C VAL A 217 -0.81 -33.62 -30.22
N ARG A 218 -0.18 -32.67 -29.52
CA ARG A 218 1.19 -32.22 -29.83
C ARG A 218 2.16 -33.36 -29.54
N GLY A 219 2.49 -34.16 -30.55
CA GLY A 219 3.60 -35.12 -30.44
C GLY A 219 3.56 -36.29 -31.41
N ALA A 220 3.75 -36.03 -32.70
CA ALA A 220 4.45 -36.95 -33.62
C ALA A 220 4.77 -36.24 -34.93
N THR A 221 6.03 -35.82 -35.06
CA THR A 221 6.82 -35.60 -36.29
C THR A 221 6.06 -35.45 -37.62
N SER A 222 6.01 -34.23 -38.15
CA SER A 222 6.15 -34.03 -39.59
C SER A 222 7.05 -32.83 -39.86
N THR A 223 8.17 -33.16 -40.48
CA THR A 223 9.02 -32.32 -41.31
C THR A 223 8.16 -31.48 -42.25
N GLY A 224 8.54 -30.22 -42.48
CA GLY A 224 7.77 -29.22 -43.25
C GLY A 224 7.49 -29.57 -44.72
N PRO A 225 6.90 -28.65 -45.52
CA PRO A 225 7.46 -27.31 -45.69
C PRO A 225 6.45 -26.15 -45.62
N ASP A 226 7.04 -24.96 -45.55
CA ASP A 226 6.47 -23.62 -45.66
C ASP A 226 5.19 -23.50 -46.51
N TYR A 227 4.17 -22.89 -45.91
CA TYR A 227 3.26 -22.02 -46.65
C TYR A 227 3.11 -20.70 -45.89
N ASP A 228 3.64 -19.68 -46.54
CA ASP A 228 3.43 -18.26 -46.32
C ASP A 228 1.93 -17.93 -46.20
N VAL A 229 1.49 -17.43 -45.05
CA VAL A 229 0.17 -16.78 -44.92
C VAL A 229 0.41 -15.29 -44.87
N GLY A 230 0.53 -14.74 -46.07
CA GLY A 230 0.53 -13.31 -46.33
C GLY A 230 -0.70 -12.63 -45.74
N VAL A 231 -0.42 -11.66 -44.88
CA VAL A 231 -1.36 -10.64 -44.43
C VAL A 231 -1.84 -9.88 -45.67
N SER A 232 -3.07 -10.16 -46.11
CA SER A 232 -3.79 -9.30 -47.05
C SER A 232 -4.72 -8.38 -46.29
N THR A 233 -4.22 -7.20 -45.95
CA THR A 233 -5.05 -6.02 -45.69
C THR A 233 -5.78 -5.65 -46.97
N SER A 234 -7.08 -5.94 -47.04
CA SER A 234 -7.98 -5.28 -47.98
C SER A 234 -9.12 -4.67 -47.19
N ALA A 235 -8.95 -3.38 -46.89
CA ALA A 235 -10.03 -2.53 -46.46
C ALA A 235 -10.99 -2.34 -47.64
N SER A 236 -12.17 -2.92 -47.54
CA SER A 236 -13.31 -2.52 -48.36
C SER A 236 -14.42 -2.11 -47.41
N GLY A 237 -14.65 -0.80 -47.34
CA GLY A 237 -15.75 -0.22 -46.60
C GLY A 237 -17.07 -0.56 -47.27
N SER A 238 -17.75 -1.56 -46.74
CA SER A 238 -19.17 -1.77 -47.03
C SER A 238 -19.96 -1.32 -45.82
N ALA A 239 -20.44 -0.07 -45.87
CA ALA A 239 -21.47 0.42 -44.97
C ALA A 239 -22.76 -0.37 -45.25
N LEU A 240 -22.99 -1.43 -44.46
CA LEU A 240 -24.25 -2.16 -44.42
C LEU A 240 -25.21 -1.38 -43.52
N THR A 241 -26.04 -0.55 -44.14
CA THR A 241 -27.30 -0.10 -43.55
C THR A 241 -28.23 -1.31 -43.53
N ILE A 242 -28.37 -1.95 -42.37
CA ILE A 242 -29.31 -3.04 -42.14
C ILE A 242 -30.63 -2.39 -41.75
N ASP A 243 -31.62 -2.47 -42.62
CA ASP A 243 -33.01 -2.08 -42.35
C ASP A 243 -33.56 -2.98 -41.22
N GLU A 244 -34.17 -2.37 -40.21
CA GLU A 244 -34.52 -3.02 -38.93
C GLU A 244 -35.80 -3.89 -38.96
N GLU A 245 -36.44 -4.10 -40.12
CA GLU A 245 -37.82 -4.63 -40.16
C GLU A 245 -37.99 -6.13 -40.51
N ASP A 246 -36.98 -6.87 -40.98
CA ASP A 246 -37.23 -8.18 -41.63
C ASP A 246 -36.69 -9.47 -40.98
N GLU A 247 -36.01 -9.46 -39.82
CA GLU A 247 -35.54 -10.73 -39.19
C GLU A 247 -35.81 -10.82 -37.67
N PRO A 248 -36.80 -11.62 -37.21
CA PRO A 248 -37.09 -11.81 -35.78
C PRO A 248 -35.99 -12.57 -35.02
N GLU A 249 -35.04 -13.19 -35.73
CA GLU A 249 -33.88 -13.91 -35.16
C GLU A 249 -32.64 -13.01 -34.98
N LEU A 250 -32.59 -11.85 -35.62
CA LEU A 250 -31.46 -10.92 -35.53
C LEU A 250 -31.50 -10.07 -34.25
N GLY A 251 -32.71 -9.78 -33.76
CA GLY A 251 -32.95 -9.07 -32.50
C GLY A 251 -32.22 -9.66 -31.27
N PRO A 252 -32.34 -10.98 -30.97
CA PRO A 252 -31.62 -11.58 -29.86
C PRO A 252 -30.08 -11.54 -30.05
N LEU A 253 -29.58 -11.70 -31.27
CA LEU A 253 -28.15 -11.62 -31.57
C LEU A 253 -27.59 -10.20 -31.39
N LEU A 254 -28.30 -9.18 -31.87
CA LEU A 254 -27.94 -7.77 -31.65
C LEU A 254 -28.02 -7.41 -30.17
N LYS A 255 -29.00 -7.95 -29.43
CA LYS A 255 -29.09 -7.76 -27.98
C LYS A 255 -27.92 -8.41 -27.24
N GLN A 256 -27.49 -9.60 -27.67
CA GLN A 256 -26.31 -10.28 -27.14
C GLN A 256 -25.00 -9.53 -27.47
N LEU A 257 -24.88 -9.00 -28.68
CA LEU A 257 -23.75 -8.13 -29.05
C LEU A 257 -23.73 -6.85 -28.23
N ARG A 258 -24.87 -6.17 -28.08
CA ARG A 258 -24.99 -4.97 -27.26
C ARG A 258 -24.67 -5.26 -25.79
N SER A 259 -25.13 -6.39 -25.24
CA SER A 259 -24.80 -6.77 -23.86
C SER A 259 -23.32 -7.12 -23.69
N HIS A 260 -22.71 -7.78 -24.67
CA HIS A 260 -21.29 -8.10 -24.68
C HIS A 260 -20.42 -6.84 -24.81
N LEU A 261 -20.75 -5.93 -25.74
CA LEU A 261 -20.10 -4.63 -25.88
C LEU A 261 -20.26 -3.78 -24.63
N HIS A 262 -21.42 -3.82 -23.98
CA HIS A 262 -21.64 -3.12 -22.72
C HIS A 262 -20.81 -3.71 -21.58
N SER A 263 -20.67 -5.05 -21.52
CA SER A 263 -19.79 -5.73 -20.56
C SER A 263 -18.32 -5.39 -20.81
N MET A 264 -17.86 -5.42 -22.07
CA MET A 264 -16.51 -5.01 -22.44
C MET A 264 -16.26 -3.54 -22.08
N ARG A 265 -17.21 -2.65 -22.39
CA ARG A 265 -17.13 -1.23 -22.03
C ARG A 265 -17.00 -1.04 -20.52
N ASN A 266 -17.82 -1.74 -19.72
CA ASN A 266 -17.76 -1.65 -18.26
C ASN A 266 -16.45 -2.22 -17.70
N ASN A 267 -15.90 -3.27 -18.30
CA ASN A 267 -14.58 -3.79 -17.94
C ASN A 267 -13.47 -2.77 -18.25
N THR A 268 -13.53 -2.11 -19.41
CA THR A 268 -12.57 -1.07 -19.82
C THR A 268 -12.76 0.27 -19.12
N ALA A 269 -13.93 0.54 -18.52
CA ALA A 269 -14.21 1.81 -17.86
C ALA A 269 -13.25 2.10 -16.69
N SER A 270 -12.75 1.05 -16.03
CA SER A 270 -11.74 1.17 -14.97
C SER A 270 -10.37 1.67 -15.47
N LEU A 271 -10.08 1.55 -16.77
CA LEU A 271 -8.83 2.01 -17.39
C LEU A 271 -8.89 3.48 -17.86
N ASN A 272 -10.09 4.03 -18.06
CA ASN A 272 -10.27 5.44 -18.43
C ASN A 272 -9.55 6.44 -17.50
N PRO A 273 -9.62 6.34 -16.15
CA PRO A 273 -8.87 7.24 -15.28
C PRO A 273 -7.35 7.06 -15.39
N VAL A 274 -6.88 5.85 -15.72
CA VAL A 274 -5.45 5.59 -15.95
C VAL A 274 -4.99 6.26 -17.24
N LEU A 275 -5.79 6.17 -18.32
CA LEU A 275 -5.51 6.87 -19.57
C LEU A 275 -5.50 8.40 -19.36
N ALA A 276 -6.48 8.94 -18.63
CA ALA A 276 -6.50 10.36 -18.30
C ALA A 276 -5.28 10.81 -17.48
N ALA A 277 -4.85 10.00 -16.51
CA ALA A 277 -3.64 10.27 -15.72
C ALA A 277 -2.36 10.16 -16.55
N MET A 278 -2.30 9.24 -17.52
CA MET A 278 -1.19 9.13 -18.47
C MET A 278 -1.13 10.35 -19.40
N ASP A 279 -2.28 10.84 -19.88
CA ASP A 279 -2.35 12.06 -20.68
C ASP A 279 -1.95 13.30 -19.87
N GLU A 280 -2.36 13.37 -18.60
CA GLU A 280 -1.94 14.43 -17.68
C GLU A 280 -0.43 14.38 -17.41
N ALA A 281 0.12 13.19 -17.16
CA ALA A 281 1.56 12.99 -16.98
C ALA A 281 2.35 13.36 -18.24
N LYS A 282 1.84 13.01 -19.43
CA LYS A 282 2.42 13.41 -20.72
C LYS A 282 2.42 14.93 -20.86
N CYS A 283 1.30 15.59 -20.60
CA CYS A 283 1.23 17.06 -20.64
C CYS A 283 2.16 17.72 -19.61
N ALA A 284 2.31 17.13 -18.42
CA ALA A 284 3.23 17.61 -17.40
C ALA A 284 4.70 17.45 -17.82
N LEU A 285 5.05 16.33 -18.45
CA LEU A 285 6.37 16.09 -19.02
C LEU A 285 6.68 17.03 -20.18
N ASP A 286 5.72 17.26 -21.08
CA ASP A 286 5.88 18.20 -22.19
C ASP A 286 6.10 19.64 -21.66
N ARG A 287 5.35 20.05 -20.63
CA ARG A 287 5.54 21.34 -19.96
C ARG A 287 6.90 21.42 -19.27
N PHE A 288 7.31 20.37 -18.55
CA PHE A 288 8.62 20.32 -17.91
C PHE A 288 9.75 20.37 -18.95
N ALA A 289 9.60 19.68 -20.07
CA ALA A 289 10.59 19.67 -21.13
C ALA A 289 10.78 21.08 -21.70
N VAL A 290 9.69 21.81 -21.96
CA VAL A 290 9.76 23.20 -22.45
C VAL A 290 10.36 24.17 -21.42
N THR A 291 10.16 23.94 -20.12
CA THR A 291 10.68 24.85 -19.07
C THR A 291 12.10 24.56 -18.63
N SER A 292 12.58 23.31 -18.79
CA SER A 292 13.87 22.88 -18.27
C SER A 292 14.96 22.69 -19.32
N PHE A 293 14.60 22.49 -20.60
CA PHE A 293 15.55 22.22 -21.67
C PHE A 293 15.65 23.38 -22.67
N ASP A 294 16.87 23.70 -23.11
CA ASP A 294 17.13 24.67 -24.17
C ASP A 294 16.55 24.20 -25.50
N ARG A 295 16.16 25.14 -26.36
CA ARG A 295 15.54 24.87 -27.67
C ARG A 295 16.35 23.88 -28.53
N GLU A 296 17.69 23.94 -28.48
CA GLU A 296 18.56 23.01 -29.21
C GLU A 296 18.51 21.58 -28.64
N THR A 297 18.39 21.43 -27.32
CA THR A 297 18.28 20.12 -26.67
C THR A 297 16.91 19.48 -26.88
N LEU A 298 15.84 20.29 -26.92
CA LEU A 298 14.50 19.85 -27.32
C LEU A 298 14.43 19.39 -28.78
N MET A 299 15.13 20.06 -29.69
CA MET A 299 15.20 19.67 -31.11
C MET A 299 15.96 18.35 -31.32
N ARG A 300 16.96 18.06 -30.47
CA ARG A 300 17.64 16.75 -30.46
C ARG A 300 16.77 15.65 -29.85
N LEU A 301 16.10 15.91 -28.73
CA LEU A 301 15.20 14.95 -28.07
C LEU A 301 14.00 14.57 -28.93
N SER A 302 13.49 15.51 -29.73
CA SER A 302 12.40 15.28 -30.68
C SER A 302 12.86 14.65 -32.01
N GLY A 303 14.16 14.39 -32.18
CA GLY A 303 14.73 13.73 -33.37
C GLY A 303 14.74 14.61 -34.63
N ILE A 304 14.57 15.93 -34.48
CA ILE A 304 14.49 16.88 -35.60
C ILE A 304 15.89 17.32 -36.07
N VAL A 305 16.89 17.23 -35.19
CA VAL A 305 18.30 17.49 -35.56
C VAL A 305 19.14 16.34 -35.00
N SER A 306 19.81 15.62 -35.90
CA SER A 306 20.83 14.60 -35.55
C SER A 306 22.10 15.25 -35.06
#